data_AF-A0A7Z9PZ64-F1
#
_entry.id   AF-A0A7Z9PZ64-F1
#
_cell.length_a   1.000
_cell.length_b   1.000
_cell.length_c   1.000
_cell.angle_alpha   90.00
_cell.angle_beta   90.00
_cell.angle_gamma   90.00
#
_symmetry.space_group_name_H-M   'P 1'
#
loop_
_entity.id
_entity.type
_entity.pdbx_description
1 polymer ?
#
loop_
_entity_poly.entity_id
_entity_poly.type
_entity_poly.pdbx_seq_one_letter_code
_entity_poly.pdbx_strand_id
1 'polypeptide(L)'
;MNNLPAPSSITDVWYHANCADGFGAAWSAWKVLGDKANYHPVRHGDPMPEFDSSTRLAIVDFAYPRQQLLELAAKVEAIIVLDHHRSAAQDLEGLSFARFDMSKSGARMAWEYWHPHNELPELLAYVEDRDLWNWVLPESREVALAITQTIFSFESWENFEVSQLKAEGRILLGYQQSLIARALTKAYWTTLGGYKIPVVNSLLFQSEIGDELCK
;
A
#
# COMPACT_ATOMS: atom_id res chain seq x y z
N MET A 1 -14.97 24.17 -7.58
CA MET A 1 -14.42 23.48 -6.39
C MET A 1 -14.85 22.03 -6.53
N ASN A 2 -13.90 21.11 -6.75
CA ASN A 2 -14.23 19.70 -6.90
C ASN A 2 -14.56 19.16 -5.51
N ASN A 3 -15.86 19.04 -5.21
CA ASN A 3 -16.33 18.46 -3.96
C ASN A 3 -16.08 16.96 -4.01
N LEU A 4 -14.94 16.53 -3.47
CA LEU A 4 -14.74 15.13 -3.11
C LEU A 4 -15.88 14.68 -2.16
N PRO A 5 -16.23 13.39 -2.14
CA PRO A 5 -17.14 12.88 -1.13
C PRO A 5 -16.64 13.24 0.28
N ALA A 6 -17.54 13.47 1.22
CA ALA A 6 -17.15 13.63 2.62
C ALA A 6 -16.57 12.30 3.12
N PRO A 7 -15.46 12.28 3.89
CA PRO A 7 -14.83 11.04 4.32
C PRO A 7 -15.78 10.08 5.06
N SER A 8 -16.69 10.62 5.89
CA SER A 8 -17.70 9.86 6.65
C SER A 8 -18.88 9.35 5.81
N SER A 9 -18.96 9.74 4.54
CA SER A 9 -20.03 9.35 3.62
C SER A 9 -19.66 8.19 2.70
N ILE A 10 -18.43 7.70 2.77
CA ILE A 10 -17.97 6.55 1.97
C ILE A 10 -18.67 5.28 2.47
N THR A 11 -19.17 4.47 1.53
CA THR A 11 -19.83 3.18 1.81
C THR A 11 -18.95 1.99 1.46
N ASP A 12 -18.00 2.17 0.53
CA ASP A 12 -17.16 1.09 0.03
C ASP A 12 -15.71 1.59 -0.10
N VAL A 13 -14.78 0.81 0.47
CA VAL A 13 -13.35 1.06 0.43
C VAL A 13 -12.69 -0.11 -0.28
N TRP A 14 -12.24 0.11 -1.51
CA TRP A 14 -11.47 -0.86 -2.26
C TRP A 14 -10.00 -0.55 -2.08
N TYR A 15 -9.22 -1.51 -1.60
CA TYR A 15 -7.82 -1.30 -1.24
C TYR A 15 -6.91 -2.37 -1.83
N HIS A 16 -5.65 -2.02 -2.08
CA HIS A 16 -4.69 -2.97 -2.63
C HIS A 16 -4.40 -4.10 -1.62
N ALA A 17 -4.63 -5.33 -2.04
CA ALA A 17 -4.56 -6.50 -1.16
C ALA A 17 -3.12 -6.94 -0.88
N ASN A 18 -2.94 -7.68 0.23
CA ASN A 18 -1.69 -8.33 0.61
C ASN A 18 -0.46 -7.40 0.78
N CYS A 19 -0.67 -6.10 0.99
CA CYS A 19 0.40 -5.17 1.30
C CYS A 19 0.04 -4.32 2.53
N ALA A 20 1.07 -3.87 3.25
CA ALA A 20 0.87 -3.07 4.45
C ALA A 20 0.33 -1.67 4.12
N ASP A 21 0.71 -1.11 2.96
CA ASP A 21 0.26 0.22 2.56
C ASP A 21 -1.24 0.25 2.26
N GLY A 22 -1.72 -0.64 1.37
CA GLY A 22 -3.14 -0.80 1.08
C GLY A 22 -3.98 -1.17 2.30
N PHE A 23 -3.46 -2.04 3.18
CA PHE A 23 -4.19 -2.34 4.43
C PHE A 23 -4.19 -1.15 5.40
N GLY A 24 -3.08 -0.40 5.52
CA GLY A 24 -3.02 0.82 6.31
C GLY A 24 -3.94 1.92 5.78
N ALA A 25 -4.12 1.99 4.47
CA ALA A 25 -5.09 2.87 3.84
C ALA A 25 -6.53 2.47 4.19
N ALA A 26 -6.86 1.19 4.12
CA ALA A 26 -8.16 0.68 4.56
C ALA A 26 -8.41 0.89 6.06
N TRP A 27 -7.38 0.68 6.90
CA TRP A 27 -7.47 0.92 8.35
C TRP A 27 -7.73 2.40 8.66
N SER A 28 -7.09 3.32 7.91
CA SER A 28 -7.34 4.77 8.04
C SER A 28 -8.81 5.11 7.81
N ALA A 29 -9.45 4.51 6.80
CA ALA A 29 -10.88 4.65 6.56
C ALA A 29 -11.72 3.98 7.66
N TRP A 30 -11.32 2.77 8.08
CA TRP A 30 -12.03 2.00 9.11
C TRP A 30 -12.13 2.72 10.45
N LYS A 31 -11.11 3.48 10.86
CA LYS A 31 -11.19 4.30 12.08
C LYS A 31 -12.32 5.34 12.07
N VAL A 32 -12.79 5.76 10.89
CA VAL A 32 -13.90 6.73 10.74
C VAL A 32 -15.22 6.02 10.47
N LEU A 33 -15.20 5.02 9.60
CA LEU A 33 -16.40 4.38 9.07
C LEU A 33 -16.86 3.19 9.92
N GLY A 34 -15.93 2.47 10.56
CA GLY A 34 -16.19 1.24 11.29
C GLY A 34 -16.98 0.24 10.43
N ASP A 35 -18.01 -0.36 11.01
CA ASP A 35 -18.88 -1.34 10.35
C ASP A 35 -19.91 -0.71 9.38
N LYS A 36 -19.87 0.61 9.15
CA LYS A 36 -20.79 1.31 8.24
C LYS A 36 -20.36 1.25 6.78
N ALA A 37 -19.16 0.73 6.50
CA ALA A 37 -18.64 0.59 5.14
C ALA A 37 -18.18 -0.85 4.89
N ASN A 38 -18.15 -1.23 3.61
CA ASN A 38 -17.58 -2.48 3.15
C ASN A 38 -16.11 -2.27 2.74
N TYR A 39 -15.25 -3.23 3.10
CA TYR A 39 -13.82 -3.16 2.78
C TYR A 39 -13.45 -4.33 1.87
N HIS A 40 -13.03 -4.01 0.65
CA HIS A 40 -12.78 -4.99 -0.39
C HIS A 40 -11.29 -5.04 -0.75
N PRO A 41 -10.55 -6.11 -0.39
CA PRO A 41 -9.18 -6.29 -0.87
C PRO A 41 -9.19 -6.60 -2.37
N VAL A 42 -8.41 -5.88 -3.15
CA VAL A 42 -8.31 -6.04 -4.61
C VAL A 42 -6.86 -6.32 -5.01
N ARG A 43 -6.64 -7.35 -5.84
CA ARG A 43 -5.35 -7.61 -6.51
C ARG A 43 -5.42 -7.25 -7.98
N HIS A 44 -4.27 -7.02 -8.57
CA HIS A 44 -4.18 -6.85 -10.01
C HIS A 44 -4.69 -8.10 -10.75
N GLY A 45 -5.73 -7.92 -11.57
CA GLY A 45 -6.37 -8.99 -12.34
C GLY A 45 -7.57 -9.66 -11.65
N ASP A 46 -7.88 -9.30 -10.39
CA ASP A 46 -9.12 -9.73 -9.75
C ASP A 46 -10.34 -9.11 -10.47
N PRO A 47 -11.50 -9.79 -10.46
CA PRO A 47 -12.74 -9.15 -10.88
C PRO A 47 -13.04 -7.94 -9.99
N MET A 48 -13.62 -6.90 -10.59
CA MET A 48 -14.07 -5.72 -9.84
C MET A 48 -15.13 -6.13 -8.80
N PRO A 49 -15.05 -5.63 -7.55
CA PRO A 49 -16.09 -5.88 -6.55
C PRO A 49 -17.47 -5.42 -7.04
N GLU A 50 -18.53 -6.05 -6.55
CA GLU A 50 -19.90 -5.64 -6.87
C GLU A 50 -20.21 -4.26 -6.27
N PHE A 51 -20.98 -3.46 -7.00
CA PHE A 51 -21.44 -2.13 -6.57
C PHE A 51 -22.77 -1.78 -7.23
N ASP A 52 -23.46 -0.78 -6.71
CA ASP A 52 -24.68 -0.24 -7.30
C ASP A 52 -24.62 1.30 -7.42
N SER A 53 -25.71 1.91 -7.88
CA SER A 53 -25.75 3.36 -8.13
C SER A 53 -25.75 4.23 -6.88
N SER A 54 -25.98 3.65 -5.69
CA SER A 54 -25.87 4.32 -4.40
C SER A 54 -24.49 4.20 -3.76
N THR A 55 -23.61 3.38 -4.33
CA THR A 55 -22.24 3.20 -3.83
C THR A 55 -21.49 4.55 -3.80
N ARG A 56 -20.84 4.83 -2.68
CA ARG A 56 -19.94 5.98 -2.49
C ARG A 56 -18.54 5.43 -2.25
N LEU A 57 -17.76 5.38 -3.32
CA LEU A 57 -16.56 4.56 -3.42
C LEU A 57 -15.28 5.34 -3.08
N ALA A 58 -14.42 4.73 -2.28
CA ALA A 58 -13.00 5.09 -2.22
C ALA A 58 -12.14 3.94 -2.76
N ILE A 59 -11.25 4.25 -3.71
CA ILE A 59 -10.19 3.35 -4.18
C ILE A 59 -8.89 3.86 -3.59
N VAL A 60 -8.16 3.02 -2.86
CA VAL A 60 -6.95 3.43 -2.13
C VAL A 60 -5.79 2.48 -2.38
N ASP A 61 -4.59 3.05 -2.57
CA ASP A 61 -3.34 2.33 -2.83
C ASP A 61 -3.30 1.54 -4.15
N PHE A 62 -4.21 1.85 -5.08
CA PHE A 62 -4.14 1.41 -6.47
C PHE A 62 -5.08 2.24 -7.34
N ALA A 63 -5.00 2.03 -8.66
CA ALA A 63 -5.93 2.58 -9.61
C ALA A 63 -6.27 1.58 -10.71
N TYR A 64 -7.51 1.64 -11.20
CA TYR A 64 -7.88 1.01 -12.47
C TYR A 64 -7.43 1.88 -13.66
N PRO A 65 -7.33 1.31 -14.87
CA PRO A 65 -7.10 2.09 -16.08
C PRO A 65 -8.13 3.21 -16.25
N ARG A 66 -7.72 4.34 -16.85
CA ARG A 66 -8.55 5.56 -16.94
C ARG A 66 -9.97 5.32 -17.44
N GLN A 67 -10.13 4.51 -18.49
CA GLN A 67 -11.43 4.23 -19.07
C GLN A 67 -12.36 3.56 -18.04
N GLN A 68 -11.86 2.58 -17.28
CA GLN A 68 -12.65 1.91 -16.24
C GLN A 68 -13.01 2.87 -15.10
N LEU A 69 -12.09 3.76 -14.69
CA LEU A 69 -12.38 4.78 -13.68
C LEU A 69 -13.49 5.74 -14.11
N LEU A 70 -13.49 6.17 -15.39
CA LEU A 70 -14.54 7.04 -15.94
C LEU A 70 -15.89 6.31 -16.00
N GLU A 71 -15.90 5.05 -16.40
CA GLU A 71 -17.12 4.22 -16.42
C GLU A 71 -17.67 3.99 -15.01
N LEU A 72 -16.79 3.78 -14.04
CA LEU A 72 -17.15 3.60 -12.63
C LEU A 72 -17.72 4.90 -12.05
N ALA A 73 -17.03 6.03 -12.26
CA ALA A 73 -17.47 7.35 -11.82
C ALA A 73 -18.84 7.76 -12.38
N ALA A 74 -19.22 7.25 -13.56
CA ALA A 74 -20.53 7.48 -14.16
C ALA A 74 -21.65 6.60 -13.58
N LYS A 75 -21.32 5.52 -12.87
CA LYS A 75 -22.26 4.53 -12.35
C LYS A 75 -22.47 4.61 -10.85
N VAL A 76 -21.46 5.03 -10.08
CA VAL A 76 -21.55 5.18 -8.62
C VAL A 76 -22.03 6.58 -8.22
N GLU A 77 -22.52 6.74 -7.00
CA GLU A 77 -23.01 8.04 -6.50
C GLU A 77 -21.87 9.05 -6.30
N ALA A 78 -20.73 8.57 -5.80
CA ALA A 78 -19.52 9.35 -5.63
C ALA A 78 -18.28 8.44 -5.69
N ILE A 79 -17.15 9.02 -6.10
CA ILE A 79 -15.87 8.30 -6.14
C ILE A 79 -14.74 9.21 -5.65
N ILE A 80 -13.76 8.60 -4.98
CA ILE A 80 -12.43 9.15 -4.77
C ILE A 80 -11.38 8.08 -5.05
N VAL A 81 -10.27 8.46 -5.68
CA VAL A 81 -9.10 7.61 -5.88
C VAL A 81 -7.90 8.26 -5.19
N LEU A 82 -7.23 7.52 -4.31
CA LEU A 82 -6.00 7.93 -3.62
C LEU A 82 -4.90 6.94 -4.02
N ASP A 83 -3.93 7.38 -4.80
CA ASP A 83 -2.86 6.50 -5.27
C ASP A 83 -1.53 7.25 -5.43
N HIS A 84 -0.44 6.50 -5.41
CA HIS A 84 0.93 6.99 -5.48
C HIS A 84 1.78 6.18 -6.49
N HIS A 85 1.23 5.10 -7.07
CA HIS A 85 1.93 4.26 -8.03
C HIS A 85 2.26 5.02 -9.32
N ARG A 86 3.54 5.05 -9.69
CA ARG A 86 4.00 5.72 -10.93
C ARG A 86 3.23 5.26 -12.18
N SER A 87 2.85 3.98 -12.24
CA SER A 87 2.07 3.41 -13.34
C SER A 87 0.67 4.01 -13.48
N ALA A 88 0.09 4.53 -12.40
CA ALA A 88 -1.24 5.14 -12.40
C ALA A 88 -1.23 6.64 -12.73
N ALA A 89 -0.07 7.30 -12.72
CA ALA A 89 0.05 8.75 -12.85
C ALA A 89 -0.66 9.29 -14.10
N GLN A 90 -0.46 8.65 -15.25
CA GLN A 90 -1.07 9.07 -16.52
C GLN A 90 -2.58 8.82 -16.52
N ASP A 91 -3.04 7.70 -15.97
CA ASP A 91 -4.46 7.36 -15.94
C ASP A 91 -5.26 8.31 -15.05
N LEU A 92 -4.66 8.76 -13.95
CA LEU A 92 -5.28 9.64 -12.95
C LEU A 92 -5.20 11.13 -13.33
N GLU A 93 -4.37 11.50 -14.30
CA GLU A 93 -4.14 12.90 -14.66
C GLU A 93 -5.45 13.63 -15.03
N GLY A 94 -5.70 14.75 -14.37
CA GLY A 94 -6.87 15.61 -14.61
C GLY A 94 -8.21 15.03 -14.15
N LEU A 95 -8.26 13.85 -13.52
CA LEU A 95 -9.48 13.32 -12.92
C LEU A 95 -9.82 14.08 -11.64
N SER A 96 -10.98 14.73 -11.61
CA SER A 96 -11.43 15.57 -10.49
C SER A 96 -11.54 14.82 -9.16
N PHE A 97 -11.83 13.52 -9.24
CA PHE A 97 -11.98 12.59 -8.13
C PHE A 97 -10.67 11.87 -7.74
N ALA A 98 -9.55 12.13 -8.41
CA ALA A 98 -8.27 11.51 -8.08
C ALA A 98 -7.40 12.46 -7.23
N ARG A 99 -6.65 11.90 -6.29
CA ARG A 99 -5.49 12.52 -5.64
C ARG A 99 -4.30 11.61 -5.86
N PHE A 100 -3.22 12.19 -6.35
CA PHE A 100 -2.01 11.47 -6.71
C PHE A 100 -0.80 12.17 -6.11
N ASP A 101 0.02 11.45 -5.35
CA ASP A 101 1.23 11.99 -4.74
C ASP A 101 2.30 10.91 -4.53
N MET A 102 3.33 10.90 -5.38
CA MET A 102 4.45 9.94 -5.27
C MET A 102 5.38 10.19 -4.08
N SER A 103 5.22 11.30 -3.35
CA SER A 103 6.02 11.59 -2.16
C SER A 103 5.44 11.01 -0.87
N LYS A 104 4.29 10.32 -0.99
CA LYS A 104 3.54 9.75 0.12
C LYS A 104 3.15 8.31 -0.21
N SER A 105 3.01 7.49 0.81
CA SER A 105 2.39 6.17 0.64
C SER A 105 0.87 6.29 0.55
N GLY A 106 0.20 5.28 -0.02
CA GLY A 106 -1.26 5.17 -0.07
C GLY A 106 -1.90 5.25 1.32
N ALA A 107 -1.29 4.65 2.34
CA ALA A 107 -1.74 4.73 3.73
C ALA A 107 -1.69 6.17 4.27
N ARG A 108 -0.62 6.92 3.99
CA ARG A 108 -0.55 8.33 4.39
C ARG A 108 -1.60 9.18 3.68
N MET A 109 -1.76 8.99 2.37
CA MET A 109 -2.76 9.73 1.60
C MET A 109 -4.18 9.47 2.11
N ALA A 110 -4.50 8.21 2.42
CA ALA A 110 -5.74 7.83 3.07
C ALA A 110 -5.90 8.49 4.44
N TRP A 111 -4.87 8.44 5.29
CA TRP A 111 -4.91 9.08 6.61
C TRP A 111 -5.22 10.58 6.52
N GLU A 112 -4.54 11.31 5.65
CA GLU A 112 -4.78 12.75 5.44
C GLU A 112 -6.20 13.06 4.92
N TYR A 113 -6.80 12.15 4.15
CA TYR A 113 -8.18 12.30 3.68
C TYR A 113 -9.23 12.05 4.78
N TRP A 114 -9.09 10.98 5.56
CA TRP A 114 -10.05 10.64 6.63
C TRP A 114 -9.82 11.40 7.95
N HIS A 115 -8.58 11.83 8.22
CA HIS A 115 -8.15 12.47 9.47
C HIS A 115 -7.36 13.76 9.21
N PRO A 116 -7.92 14.75 8.48
CA PRO A 116 -7.19 15.93 7.99
C PRO A 116 -6.65 16.87 9.08
N HIS A 117 -7.03 16.66 10.34
CA HIS A 117 -6.62 17.48 11.49
C HIS A 117 -5.82 16.69 12.52
N ASN A 118 -5.48 15.44 12.22
CA ASN A 118 -4.73 14.56 13.11
C ASN A 118 -3.32 14.35 12.55
N GLU A 119 -2.35 14.21 13.45
CA GLU A 119 -1.00 13.80 13.07
C GLU A 119 -1.00 12.38 12.49
N LEU A 120 -0.01 12.07 11.64
CA LEU A 120 0.18 10.74 11.09
C LEU A 120 0.54 9.76 12.23
N PRO A 121 -0.18 8.63 12.40
CA PRO A 121 0.16 7.64 13.40
C PRO A 121 1.55 7.08 13.16
N GLU A 122 2.29 6.82 14.24
CA GLU A 122 3.65 6.30 14.16
C GLU A 122 3.71 5.03 13.29
N LEU A 123 2.75 4.12 13.45
CA LEU A 123 2.64 2.91 12.63
C LEU A 123 2.61 3.21 11.13
N LEU A 124 1.80 4.19 10.69
CA LEU A 124 1.72 4.56 9.27
C LEU A 124 2.98 5.26 8.77
N ALA A 125 3.71 5.94 9.64
CA ALA A 125 5.03 6.50 9.28
C ALA A 125 6.05 5.39 8.96
N TYR A 126 6.05 4.27 9.70
CA TYR A 126 6.88 3.10 9.38
C TYR A 126 6.41 2.38 8.10
N VAL A 127 5.10 2.31 7.86
CA VAL A 127 4.56 1.79 6.61
C VAL A 127 5.05 2.62 5.43
N GLU A 128 4.96 3.95 5.50
CA GLU A 128 5.45 4.86 4.47
C GLU A 128 6.97 4.78 4.28
N ASP A 129 7.74 4.71 5.36
CA ASP A 129 9.21 4.64 5.29
C ASP A 129 9.69 3.39 4.54
N ARG A 130 8.99 2.27 4.71
CA ARG A 130 9.22 1.03 3.96
C ARG A 130 8.74 1.15 2.52
N ASP A 131 7.52 1.62 2.33
CA ASP A 131 6.85 1.66 1.03
C ASP A 131 7.60 2.54 0.01
N LEU A 132 8.04 3.72 0.46
CA LEU A 132 8.90 4.61 -0.33
C LEU A 132 10.38 4.18 -0.36
N TRP A 133 10.73 3.08 0.32
CA TRP A 133 12.09 2.53 0.42
C TRP A 133 13.13 3.50 1.02
N ASN A 134 12.71 4.35 1.96
CA ASN A 134 13.53 5.40 2.56
C ASN A 134 14.47 4.87 3.66
N TRP A 135 13.97 3.99 4.53
CA TRP A 135 14.71 3.40 5.64
C TRP A 135 15.32 4.41 6.62
N VAL A 136 14.66 5.54 6.87
CA VAL A 136 15.18 6.61 7.73
C VAL A 136 14.75 6.48 9.19
N LEU A 137 13.68 5.73 9.47
CA LEU A 137 13.20 5.55 10.84
C LEU A 137 14.03 4.50 11.60
N PRO A 138 14.20 4.65 12.93
CA PRO A 138 14.96 3.69 13.73
C PRO A 138 14.35 2.30 13.66
N GLU A 139 15.15 1.32 13.24
CA GLU A 139 14.73 -0.09 13.13
C GLU A 139 13.55 -0.31 12.18
N SER A 140 13.50 0.49 11.12
CA SER A 140 12.42 0.46 10.14
C SER A 140 12.30 -0.87 9.40
N ARG A 141 13.42 -1.52 9.06
CA ARG A 141 13.42 -2.84 8.41
C ARG A 141 12.82 -3.92 9.31
N GLU A 142 13.09 -3.84 10.61
CA GLU A 142 12.54 -4.72 11.63
C GLU A 142 11.03 -4.56 11.72
N VAL A 143 10.54 -3.32 11.86
CA VAL A 143 9.11 -3.01 11.94
C VAL A 143 8.39 -3.44 10.66
N ALA A 144 8.93 -3.08 9.49
CA ALA A 144 8.42 -3.46 8.19
C ALA A 144 8.25 -4.98 8.04
N LEU A 145 9.28 -5.73 8.43
CA LEU A 145 9.26 -7.18 8.36
C LEU A 145 8.21 -7.75 9.33
N ALA A 146 8.18 -7.28 10.58
CA ALA A 146 7.22 -7.75 11.59
C ALA A 146 5.77 -7.55 11.12
N ILE A 147 5.42 -6.37 10.60
CA ILE A 147 4.08 -6.08 10.07
C ILE A 147 3.70 -7.11 8.99
N THR A 148 4.59 -7.41 8.04
CA THR A 148 4.27 -8.32 6.92
C THR A 148 4.09 -9.78 7.31
N GLN A 149 4.55 -10.18 8.49
CA GLN A 149 4.39 -11.57 8.97
C GLN A 149 3.06 -11.78 9.72
N THR A 150 2.27 -10.73 9.92
CA THR A 150 0.98 -10.82 10.61
C THR A 150 -0.17 -11.03 9.62
N ILE A 151 -1.19 -11.77 10.05
CA ILE A 151 -2.48 -11.83 9.34
C ILE A 151 -3.21 -10.52 9.60
N PHE A 152 -3.49 -9.76 8.55
CA PHE A 152 -4.13 -8.46 8.69
C PHE A 152 -5.60 -8.57 9.08
N SER A 153 -5.93 -7.97 10.21
CA SER A 153 -7.29 -7.58 10.61
C SER A 153 -7.24 -6.16 11.19
N PHE A 154 -8.36 -5.43 11.13
CA PHE A 154 -8.41 -4.09 11.72
C PHE A 154 -8.11 -4.11 13.22
N GLU A 155 -8.55 -5.16 13.92
CA GLU A 155 -8.24 -5.38 15.33
C GLU A 155 -6.74 -5.60 15.57
N SER A 156 -6.06 -6.40 14.73
CA SER A 156 -4.61 -6.60 14.86
C SER A 156 -3.84 -5.30 14.66
N TRP A 157 -4.25 -4.48 13.68
CA TRP A 157 -3.63 -3.20 13.37
C TRP A 157 -3.86 -2.15 14.45
N GLU A 158 -5.05 -2.12 15.06
CA GLU A 158 -5.35 -1.22 16.18
C GLU A 158 -4.47 -1.50 17.40
N ASN A 159 -4.07 -2.76 17.59
CA ASN A 159 -3.27 -3.19 18.73
C ASN A 159 -1.76 -3.22 18.47
N PHE A 160 -1.29 -2.82 17.28
CA PHE A 160 0.13 -2.80 16.99
C PHE A 160 0.85 -1.71 17.78
N GLU A 161 1.83 -2.12 18.59
CA GLU A 161 2.80 -1.22 19.19
C GLU A 161 4.14 -1.31 18.43
N VAL A 162 4.64 -0.17 17.97
CA VAL A 162 5.92 -0.09 17.24
C VAL A 162 7.08 -0.66 18.06
N SER A 163 7.07 -0.47 19.38
CA SER A 163 8.05 -1.05 20.31
C SER A 163 8.08 -2.58 20.25
N GLN A 164 6.91 -3.22 20.19
CA GLN A 164 6.77 -4.66 20.05
C GLN A 164 7.21 -5.13 18.66
N LEU A 165 6.77 -4.44 17.60
CA LEU A 165 7.15 -4.76 16.22
C LEU A 165 8.67 -4.70 16.02
N LYS A 166 9.36 -3.74 16.66
CA LYS A 166 10.84 -3.68 16.69
C LYS A 166 11.43 -4.93 17.33
N ALA A 167 10.92 -5.34 18.49
CA ALA A 167 11.43 -6.51 19.20
C ALA A 167 11.25 -7.81 18.39
N GLU A 168 10.07 -8.00 17.79
CA GLU A 168 9.77 -9.14 16.92
C GLU A 168 10.63 -9.11 15.65
N GLY A 169 10.72 -7.94 15.01
CA GLY A 169 11.45 -7.73 13.78
C GLY A 169 12.95 -8.02 13.88
N ARG A 170 13.60 -7.73 15.02
CA ARG A 170 15.03 -8.05 15.23
C ARG A 170 15.34 -9.53 15.06
N ILE A 171 14.44 -10.40 15.53
CA ILE A 171 14.60 -11.86 15.44
C ILE A 171 14.39 -12.31 13.99
N LEU A 172 13.33 -11.78 13.34
CA LEU A 172 12.96 -12.11 11.97
C LEU A 172 14.00 -11.64 10.95
N LEU A 173 14.60 -10.46 11.17
CA LEU A 173 15.51 -9.84 10.23
C LEU A 173 16.79 -10.66 10.05
N GLY A 174 17.35 -11.19 11.13
CA GLY A 174 18.52 -12.09 11.05
C GLY A 174 18.23 -13.35 10.24
N TYR A 175 17.02 -13.92 10.39
CA TYR A 175 16.60 -15.07 9.59
C TYR A 175 16.44 -14.70 8.11
N GLN A 176 15.74 -13.60 7.79
CA GLN A 176 15.57 -13.10 6.43
C GLN A 176 16.92 -12.86 5.75
N GLN A 177 17.84 -12.15 6.42
CA GLN A 177 19.20 -11.89 5.91
C GLN A 177 19.96 -13.19 5.61
N SER A 178 19.80 -14.22 6.45
CA SER A 178 20.44 -15.52 6.20
C SER A 178 19.90 -16.21 4.93
N LEU A 179 18.61 -16.04 4.63
CA LEU A 179 17.98 -16.58 3.42
C LEU A 179 18.40 -15.79 2.18
N ILE A 180 18.42 -14.46 2.27
CA ILE A 180 18.91 -13.56 1.21
C ILE A 180 20.37 -13.90 0.89
N ALA A 181 21.25 -13.97 1.89
CA ALA A 181 22.66 -14.32 1.70
C ALA A 181 22.84 -15.66 0.98
N ARG A 182 22.04 -16.69 1.32
CA ARG A 182 22.06 -17.98 0.62
C ARG A 182 21.60 -17.85 -0.83
N ALA A 183 20.54 -17.08 -1.09
CA ALA A 183 20.06 -16.84 -2.44
C ALA A 183 21.15 -16.18 -3.30
N LEU A 184 21.82 -15.16 -2.76
CA LEU A 184 22.89 -14.43 -3.45
C LEU A 184 24.09 -15.31 -3.83
N THR A 185 24.37 -16.41 -3.11
CA THR A 185 25.41 -17.39 -3.54
C THR A 185 25.10 -18.07 -4.88
N LYS A 186 23.85 -18.00 -5.34
CA LYS A 186 23.38 -18.54 -6.63
C LYS A 186 23.24 -17.46 -7.70
N ALA A 187 23.62 -16.22 -7.40
CA ALA A 187 23.60 -15.14 -8.37
C ALA A 187 24.61 -15.40 -9.49
N TYR A 188 24.23 -15.04 -10.72
CA TYR A 188 25.11 -15.09 -11.88
C TYR A 188 24.89 -13.86 -12.75
N TRP A 189 25.86 -13.57 -13.62
CA TRP A 189 25.78 -12.43 -14.54
C TRP A 189 25.20 -12.87 -15.88
N THR A 190 24.30 -12.07 -16.44
CA THR A 190 23.77 -12.26 -17.80
C THR A 190 23.67 -10.93 -18.55
N THR A 191 23.34 -10.99 -19.84
CA THR A 191 23.05 -9.81 -20.66
C THR A 191 21.55 -9.75 -20.96
N LEU A 192 20.90 -8.65 -20.59
CA LEU A 192 19.50 -8.38 -20.90
C LEU A 192 19.38 -6.99 -21.51
N GLY A 193 18.80 -6.90 -22.71
CA GLY A 193 18.65 -5.61 -23.42
C GLY A 193 19.96 -4.86 -23.66
N GLY A 194 21.10 -5.57 -23.78
CA GLY A 194 22.43 -4.98 -23.95
C GLY A 194 23.14 -4.59 -22.64
N TYR A 195 22.48 -4.72 -21.48
CA TYR A 195 23.06 -4.43 -20.18
C TYR A 195 23.54 -5.71 -19.49
N LYS A 196 24.73 -5.66 -18.89
CA LYS A 196 25.25 -6.73 -18.06
C LYS A 196 24.67 -6.58 -16.64
N ILE A 197 23.86 -7.53 -16.22
CA ILE A 197 23.11 -7.47 -14.95
C ILE A 197 23.35 -8.73 -14.12
N PRO A 198 23.37 -8.61 -12.77
CA PRO A 198 23.33 -9.77 -11.90
C PRO A 198 21.88 -10.27 -11.79
N VAL A 199 21.71 -11.59 -11.75
CA VAL A 199 20.39 -12.23 -11.65
C VAL A 199 20.44 -13.38 -10.66
N VAL A 200 19.33 -13.60 -9.97
CA VAL A 200 19.13 -14.74 -9.07
C VAL A 200 17.66 -15.16 -9.11
N ASN A 201 17.41 -16.46 -9.07
CA ASN A 201 16.05 -16.98 -8.99
C ASN A 201 15.63 -17.04 -7.52
N SER A 202 14.53 -16.35 -7.18
CA SER A 202 13.95 -16.41 -5.84
C SER A 202 12.42 -16.32 -5.88
N LEU A 203 11.77 -17.08 -5.00
CA LEU A 203 10.33 -16.98 -4.73
C LEU A 203 10.01 -16.01 -3.59
N LEU A 204 11.02 -15.58 -2.82
CA LEU A 204 10.87 -14.76 -1.63
C LEU A 204 11.83 -13.56 -1.67
N PHE A 205 11.44 -12.47 -1.00
CA PHE A 205 12.29 -11.30 -0.77
C PHE A 205 12.86 -10.68 -2.05
N GLN A 206 12.07 -10.62 -3.12
CA GLN A 206 12.52 -10.13 -4.43
C GLN A 206 13.07 -8.69 -4.34
N SER A 207 12.39 -7.82 -3.59
CA SER A 207 12.81 -6.43 -3.41
C SER A 207 14.12 -6.35 -2.62
N GLU A 208 14.24 -7.06 -1.50
CA GLU A 208 15.44 -7.04 -0.67
C GLU A 208 16.64 -7.70 -1.38
N ILE A 209 16.42 -8.79 -2.12
CA ILE A 209 17.45 -9.41 -2.94
C ILE A 209 17.89 -8.45 -4.05
N GLY A 210 16.95 -7.76 -4.70
CA GLY A 210 17.25 -6.76 -5.73
C GLY A 210 18.07 -5.60 -5.17
N ASP A 211 17.75 -5.13 -3.96
CA ASP A 211 18.49 -4.10 -3.22
C ASP A 211 19.94 -4.54 -2.99
N GLU A 212 20.17 -5.77 -2.52
CA GLU A 212 21.53 -6.31 -2.33
C GLU A 212 22.30 -6.51 -3.64
N LEU A 213 21.62 -6.89 -4.73
CA LEU A 213 22.26 -7.05 -6.04
C LEU A 213 22.69 -5.72 -6.68
N CYS A 214 22.10 -4.61 -6.26
CA CYS A 214 22.40 -3.26 -6.77
C CYS A 214 23.50 -2.54 -5.99
N LYS A 215 24.02 -3.13 -4.90
CA LYS A 215 25.15 -2.60 -4.12
C LYS A 215 26.49 -2.96 -4.77
#